data_AF-A0A4R7ZFE8-F1
#
_entry.id   AF-A0A4R7ZFE8-F1
#
_cell.length_a   1.000
_cell.length_b   1.000
_cell.length_c   1.000
_cell.angle_alpha   90.00
_cell.angle_beta   90.00
_cell.angle_gamma   90.00
#
_symmetry.space_group_name_H-M   'P 1'
#
loop_
_entity.id
_entity.type
_entity.pdbx_description
1 polymer ?
#
loop_
_entity_poly.entity_id
_entity_poly.type
_entity_poly.pdbx_seq_one_letter_code
_entity_poly.pdbx_strand_id
1 'polypeptide(L)'
;MSVQGPQLPVGTQVVIRVAGPDDHGGTAQRGATGRVSGIAADGRYSVRLVDGRETVARRDQLSLRTVYQDEAIELELPDGDRLVREHTIYAAVVGSRAFGLDTDTSDTDTRGVYVAPTEAFWSLAKPPTHVDGPEPEWFSWEVERFCELALKANPNLLEVLHSPLVVRQTPLGEELVDLRQSFLSQLVYQTYSGYVLSQFKKLEADFRRDGSPKWKHVMHLIRLLLAARSLLLEATLVVDVGPHRERLLAVKRGEVSWDEVERWRLSLHEELDNALQRTTLPATPDVGGVDEWLRSVRRRSLDDA
;
A
#
# COMPACT_ATOMS: atom_id res chain seq x y z
N MET A 1 2.74 -37.14 5.06
CA MET A 1 1.44 -36.57 5.45
C MET A 1 0.69 -36.20 4.18
N SER A 2 -0.45 -36.85 3.93
CA SER A 2 -1.26 -36.64 2.73
C SER A 2 -1.84 -35.23 2.72
N VAL A 3 -1.57 -34.47 1.67
CA VAL A 3 -2.17 -33.15 1.45
C VAL A 3 -3.66 -33.35 1.12
N GLN A 4 -4.52 -33.32 2.15
CA GLN A 4 -5.97 -33.26 1.97
C GLN A 4 -6.36 -31.84 1.57
N GLY A 5 -6.18 -31.53 0.28
CA GLY A 5 -6.87 -30.38 -0.33
C GLY A 5 -8.37 -30.67 -0.46
N PRO A 6 -9.23 -29.63 -0.62
CA PRO A 6 -10.66 -29.82 -0.83
C PRO A 6 -10.93 -30.74 -2.04
N GLN A 7 -12.04 -31.49 -1.96
CA GLN A 7 -12.48 -32.39 -3.02
C GLN A 7 -12.78 -31.60 -4.30
N LEU A 8 -12.32 -32.09 -5.45
CA LEU A 8 -12.52 -31.40 -6.74
C LEU A 8 -13.90 -31.78 -7.32
N PRO A 9 -14.83 -30.84 -7.52
CA PRO A 9 -16.14 -31.16 -8.12
C PRO A 9 -16.03 -31.74 -9.54
N VAL A 10 -17.01 -32.54 -9.95
CA VAL A 10 -17.14 -32.97 -11.35
C VAL A 10 -17.23 -31.74 -12.26
N GLY A 11 -16.54 -31.77 -13.39
CA GLY A 11 -16.41 -30.67 -14.34
C GLY A 11 -15.19 -29.76 -14.10
N THR A 12 -14.51 -29.89 -12.95
CA THR A 12 -13.31 -29.10 -12.62
C THR A 12 -12.18 -29.38 -13.62
N GLN A 13 -11.58 -28.31 -14.15
CA GLN A 13 -10.42 -28.41 -15.03
C GLN A 13 -9.14 -28.68 -14.24
N VAL A 14 -8.45 -29.76 -14.59
CA VAL A 14 -7.27 -30.25 -13.88
C VAL A 14 -6.12 -30.56 -14.83
N VAL A 15 -4.91 -30.57 -14.29
CA VAL A 15 -3.67 -30.99 -14.95
C VAL A 15 -3.09 -32.20 -14.22
N ILE A 16 -2.65 -33.20 -14.99
CA ILE A 16 -1.97 -34.40 -14.50
C ILE A 16 -0.55 -34.05 -14.05
N ARG A 17 -0.22 -34.24 -12.76
CA ARG A 17 1.13 -34.02 -12.22
C ARG A 17 2.06 -35.22 -12.36
N VAL A 18 1.49 -36.42 -12.40
CA VAL A 18 2.24 -37.69 -12.44
C VAL A 18 1.66 -38.52 -13.58
N ALA A 19 2.51 -38.98 -14.50
CA ALA A 19 2.07 -39.78 -15.62
C ALA A 19 1.44 -41.10 -15.13
N GLY A 20 0.38 -41.54 -15.80
CA GLY A 20 -0.39 -42.73 -15.40
C GLY A 20 -1.08 -43.40 -16.59
N PRO A 21 -1.57 -44.63 -16.43
CA PRO A 21 -2.24 -45.36 -17.51
C PRO A 21 -3.53 -44.65 -17.94
N ASP A 22 -3.82 -44.70 -19.24
CA ASP A 22 -5.13 -44.35 -19.79
C ASP A 22 -5.96 -45.61 -20.10
N ASP A 23 -7.25 -45.40 -20.37
CA ASP A 23 -8.24 -46.44 -20.69
C ASP A 23 -8.04 -47.10 -22.06
N HIS A 24 -7.17 -46.57 -22.91
CA HIS A 24 -6.84 -47.10 -24.24
C HIS A 24 -5.51 -47.88 -24.26
N GLY A 25 -4.93 -48.18 -23.09
CA GLY A 25 -3.66 -48.90 -22.97
C GLY A 25 -2.41 -48.04 -23.20
N GLY A 26 -2.58 -46.72 -23.30
CA GLY A 26 -1.53 -45.72 -23.37
C GLY A 26 -1.19 -45.11 -22.01
N THR A 27 -0.56 -43.92 -22.03
CA THR A 27 -0.17 -43.18 -20.83
C THR A 27 -0.62 -41.73 -20.94
N ALA A 28 -1.38 -41.27 -19.94
CA ALA A 28 -1.65 -39.87 -19.69
C ALA A 28 -0.36 -39.21 -19.17
N GLN A 29 0.20 -38.29 -19.96
CA GLN A 29 1.48 -37.64 -19.65
C GLN A 29 1.34 -36.56 -18.57
N ARG A 30 2.43 -36.29 -17.83
CA ARG A 30 2.52 -35.10 -16.96
C ARG A 30 2.29 -33.84 -17.81
N GLY A 31 1.45 -32.92 -17.31
CA GLY A 31 1.03 -31.71 -18.02
C GLY A 31 -0.23 -31.89 -18.88
N ALA A 32 -0.71 -33.12 -19.09
CA ALA A 32 -1.97 -33.35 -19.79
C ALA A 32 -3.14 -32.69 -19.03
N THR A 33 -4.03 -32.04 -19.77
CA THR A 33 -5.19 -31.34 -19.22
C THR A 33 -6.45 -32.19 -19.39
N GLY A 34 -7.35 -32.13 -18.42
CA GLY A 34 -8.64 -32.79 -18.50
C GLY A 34 -9.68 -32.17 -17.57
N ARG A 35 -10.86 -32.78 -17.51
CA ARG A 35 -11.92 -32.44 -16.54
C ARG A 35 -12.22 -33.65 -15.67
N VAL A 36 -12.44 -33.40 -14.37
CA VAL A 36 -12.94 -34.44 -13.46
C VAL A 36 -14.29 -34.93 -13.98
N SER A 37 -14.39 -36.22 -14.32
CA SER A 37 -15.62 -36.87 -14.78
C SER A 37 -16.33 -37.64 -13.65
N GLY A 38 -15.61 -38.01 -12.60
CA GLY A 38 -16.18 -38.72 -11.45
C GLY A 38 -15.18 -38.91 -10.32
N ILE A 39 -15.67 -39.40 -9.18
CA ILE A 39 -14.86 -39.73 -8.00
C ILE A 39 -15.28 -41.12 -7.55
N ALA A 40 -14.34 -42.05 -7.51
CA ALA A 40 -14.58 -43.42 -7.08
C ALA A 40 -14.70 -43.51 -5.54
N ALA A 41 -15.32 -44.59 -5.06
CA ALA A 41 -15.52 -44.83 -3.62
C ALA A 41 -14.21 -44.92 -2.81
N ASP A 42 -13.09 -45.19 -3.48
CA ASP A 42 -11.74 -45.22 -2.89
C ASP A 42 -11.02 -43.86 -2.90
N GLY A 43 -11.72 -42.79 -3.31
CA GLY A 43 -11.22 -41.42 -3.32
C GLY A 43 -10.37 -41.04 -4.54
N ARG A 44 -10.23 -41.93 -5.54
CA ARG A 44 -9.57 -41.59 -6.81
C ARG A 44 -10.50 -40.83 -7.75
N TYR A 45 -9.92 -39.95 -8.55
CA TYR A 45 -10.62 -39.12 -9.52
C TYR A 45 -10.52 -39.76 -10.90
N SER A 46 -11.65 -39.88 -11.59
CA SER A 46 -11.68 -40.11 -13.02
C SER A 46 -11.56 -38.77 -13.74
N VAL A 47 -10.63 -38.68 -14.68
CA VAL A 47 -10.35 -37.46 -15.43
C VAL A 47 -10.46 -37.76 -16.92
N ARG A 48 -11.35 -37.04 -17.60
CA ARG A 48 -11.46 -37.07 -19.06
C ARG A 48 -10.50 -36.05 -19.65
N LEU A 49 -9.51 -36.55 -20.38
CA LEU A 49 -8.51 -35.75 -21.09
C LEU A 49 -9.13 -35.04 -22.30
N VAL A 50 -8.45 -34.00 -22.79
CA VAL A 50 -8.94 -33.19 -23.93
C VAL A 50 -9.10 -34.02 -25.21
N ASP A 51 -8.29 -35.06 -25.39
CA ASP A 51 -8.35 -35.98 -26.53
C ASP A 51 -9.41 -37.09 -26.40
N GLY A 52 -10.22 -37.05 -25.34
CA GLY A 52 -11.35 -37.96 -25.11
C GLY A 52 -11.00 -39.20 -24.30
N ARG A 53 -9.72 -39.49 -24.03
CA ARG A 53 -9.29 -40.61 -23.17
C ARG A 53 -9.64 -40.35 -21.70
N GLU A 54 -9.77 -41.41 -20.92
CA GLU A 54 -9.91 -41.32 -19.46
C GLU A 54 -8.68 -41.85 -18.72
N THR A 55 -8.36 -41.22 -17.60
CA THR A 55 -7.31 -41.67 -16.67
C THR A 55 -7.79 -41.53 -15.24
N VAL A 56 -7.18 -42.32 -14.35
CA VAL A 56 -7.50 -42.32 -12.91
C VAL A 56 -6.31 -41.78 -12.14
N ALA A 57 -6.55 -40.76 -11.31
CA ALA A 57 -5.51 -40.09 -10.53
C ALA A 57 -5.94 -39.84 -9.08
N ARG A 58 -4.98 -39.78 -8.17
CA ARG A 58 -5.20 -39.33 -6.78
C ARG A 58 -5.22 -37.80 -6.71
N ARG A 59 -5.76 -37.25 -5.62
CA ARG A 59 -5.87 -35.79 -5.43
C ARG A 59 -4.52 -35.07 -5.50
N ASP A 60 -3.47 -35.68 -4.96
CA ASP A 60 -2.08 -35.19 -4.96
C ASP A 60 -1.41 -35.29 -6.34
N GLN A 61 -1.97 -36.09 -7.24
CA GLN A 61 -1.54 -36.22 -8.64
C GLN A 61 -2.26 -35.26 -9.59
N LEU A 62 -3.17 -34.43 -9.07
CA LEU A 62 -3.95 -33.47 -9.83
C LEU A 62 -3.76 -32.05 -9.30
N SER A 63 -3.83 -31.07 -10.20
CA SER A 63 -3.96 -29.67 -9.81
C SER A 63 -4.93 -28.93 -10.69
N LEU A 64 -5.55 -27.89 -10.14
CA LEU A 64 -6.37 -26.99 -10.94
C LEU A 64 -5.50 -26.44 -12.05
N ARG A 65 -6.05 -26.38 -13.28
CA ARG A 65 -5.29 -25.94 -14.45
C ARG A 65 -4.70 -24.54 -14.27
N THR A 66 -5.43 -23.65 -13.63
CA THR A 66 -4.99 -22.30 -13.28
C THR A 66 -3.79 -22.34 -12.33
N VAL A 67 -3.90 -23.09 -11.24
CA VAL A 67 -2.85 -23.22 -10.22
C VAL A 67 -1.59 -23.91 -10.76
N TYR A 68 -1.70 -24.88 -11.67
CA TYR A 68 -0.53 -25.57 -12.23
C TYR A 68 0.35 -24.68 -13.11
N GLN A 69 -0.25 -23.74 -13.85
CA GLN A 69 0.52 -22.80 -14.66
C GLN A 69 1.24 -21.77 -13.77
N ASP A 70 0.57 -21.30 -12.71
CA ASP A 70 1.12 -20.33 -11.77
C ASP A 70 2.26 -20.95 -10.93
N GLU A 71 2.06 -22.16 -10.38
CA GLU A 71 3.11 -22.87 -9.60
C GLU A 71 4.33 -23.26 -10.45
N ALA A 72 4.15 -23.53 -11.74
CA ALA A 72 5.25 -23.96 -12.61
C ALA A 72 6.29 -22.85 -12.90
N ILE A 73 5.94 -21.59 -12.61
CA ILE A 73 6.78 -20.40 -12.84
C ILE A 73 7.01 -19.66 -11.50
N GLU A 74 6.61 -20.27 -10.37
CA GLU A 74 6.73 -19.65 -9.05
C GLU A 74 8.20 -19.49 -8.66
N LEU A 75 8.62 -18.24 -8.52
CA LEU A 75 9.94 -17.84 -8.03
C LEU A 75 9.79 -17.38 -6.58
N GLU A 76 10.78 -17.68 -5.75
CA GLU A 76 10.83 -17.12 -4.40
C GLU A 76 10.90 -15.59 -4.46
N LEU A 77 9.92 -14.93 -3.83
CA LEU A 77 9.90 -13.48 -3.70
C LEU A 77 10.97 -13.04 -2.70
N PRO A 78 11.60 -11.87 -2.90
CA PRO A 78 12.48 -11.29 -1.90
C PRO A 78 11.76 -11.14 -0.55
N ASP A 79 12.43 -11.54 0.53
CA ASP A 79 11.93 -11.37 1.90
C ASP A 79 11.81 -9.87 2.24
N GLY A 80 10.57 -9.39 2.25
CA GLY A 80 10.26 -7.98 2.53
C GLY A 80 10.70 -7.52 3.92
N ASP A 81 10.53 -8.37 4.93
CA ASP A 81 10.93 -8.05 6.30
C ASP A 81 12.44 -7.86 6.39
N ARG A 82 13.19 -8.77 5.77
CA ARG A 82 14.65 -8.65 5.65
C ARG A 82 15.05 -7.37 4.92
N LEU A 83 14.38 -7.06 3.80
CA LEU A 83 14.65 -5.84 3.04
C LEU A 83 14.46 -4.57 3.89
N VAL A 84 13.40 -4.51 4.70
CA VAL A 84 13.16 -3.38 5.61
C VAL A 84 14.23 -3.31 6.70
N ARG A 85 14.58 -4.43 7.36
CA ARG A 85 15.59 -4.41 8.43
C ARG A 85 16.95 -3.94 7.92
N GLU A 86 17.39 -4.47 6.78
CA GLU A 86 18.73 -4.27 6.24
C GLU A 86 18.86 -2.96 5.46
N HIS A 87 17.83 -2.57 4.68
CA HIS A 87 17.94 -1.50 3.68
C HIS A 87 17.07 -0.27 3.92
N THR A 88 16.50 -0.09 5.12
CA THR A 88 15.82 1.18 5.49
C THR A 88 16.82 2.34 5.50
N ILE A 89 16.55 3.36 4.68
CA ILE A 89 17.38 4.57 4.58
C ILE A 89 16.85 5.72 5.45
N TYR A 90 15.53 5.76 5.65
CA TYR A 90 14.84 6.77 6.44
C TYR A 90 13.59 6.16 7.10
N ALA A 91 13.32 6.50 8.36
CA ALA A 91 12.08 6.17 9.03
C ALA A 91 11.74 7.21 10.09
N ALA A 92 10.45 7.49 10.26
CA ALA A 92 9.94 8.41 11.26
C ALA A 92 8.61 7.93 11.84
N VAL A 93 8.33 8.32 13.08
CA VAL A 93 7.00 8.17 13.68
C VAL A 93 6.07 9.17 13.02
N VAL A 94 4.87 8.73 12.62
CA VAL A 94 3.81 9.58 12.07
C VAL A 94 2.54 9.45 12.92
N GLY A 95 1.42 9.97 12.42
CA GLY A 95 0.15 9.79 13.09
C GLY A 95 0.01 10.71 14.31
N SER A 96 -0.79 10.30 15.28
CA SER A 96 -1.23 11.19 16.37
C SER A 96 -0.07 11.84 17.14
N ARG A 97 1.05 11.13 17.34
CA ARG A 97 2.26 11.66 17.99
C ARG A 97 2.94 12.75 17.18
N ALA A 98 3.15 12.52 15.89
CA ALA A 98 3.74 13.54 15.01
C ALA A 98 2.81 14.75 14.82
N PHE A 99 1.50 14.54 14.89
CA PHE A 99 0.49 15.60 14.77
C PHE A 99 0.30 16.40 16.06
N GLY A 100 0.91 16.04 17.20
CA GLY A 100 0.64 16.67 18.51
C GLY A 100 -0.77 16.36 19.05
N LEU A 101 -1.40 15.29 18.56
CA LEU A 101 -2.76 14.83 18.88
C LEU A 101 -2.78 13.56 19.74
N ASP A 102 -1.62 13.14 20.25
CA ASP A 102 -1.50 11.94 21.05
C ASP A 102 -2.13 12.10 22.43
N THR A 103 -2.51 10.94 22.97
CA THR A 103 -3.09 10.72 24.28
C THR A 103 -2.40 9.50 24.89
N ASP A 104 -2.60 9.22 26.17
CA ASP A 104 -1.97 8.08 26.86
C ASP A 104 -2.21 6.71 26.18
N THR A 105 -3.27 6.59 25.38
CA THR A 105 -3.62 5.37 24.63
C THR A 105 -3.25 5.41 23.14
N SER A 106 -2.43 6.37 22.70
CA SER A 106 -2.04 6.47 21.29
C SER A 106 -1.08 5.36 20.87
N ASP A 107 -1.27 4.87 19.64
CA ASP A 107 -0.41 3.98 18.86
C ASP A 107 0.81 4.73 18.28
N THR A 108 1.91 4.01 18.05
CA THR A 108 3.16 4.55 17.49
C THR A 108 3.34 4.05 16.06
N ASP A 109 2.62 4.67 15.13
CA ASP A 109 2.77 4.41 13.71
C ASP A 109 4.17 4.81 13.23
N THR A 110 4.99 3.84 12.86
CA THR A 110 6.28 4.10 12.22
C THR A 110 6.18 3.89 10.72
N ARG A 111 6.73 4.83 9.96
CA ARG A 111 6.76 4.78 8.51
C ARG A 111 8.17 4.91 7.99
N GLY A 112 8.55 4.01 7.09
CA GLY A 112 9.90 3.90 6.56
C GLY A 112 9.99 3.99 5.05
N VAL A 113 11.22 4.22 4.57
CA VAL A 113 11.63 4.14 3.18
C VAL A 113 12.85 3.24 3.12
N TYR A 114 12.76 2.16 2.34
CA TYR A 114 13.87 1.25 2.11
C TYR A 114 14.26 1.23 0.63
N VAL A 115 15.52 0.92 0.37
CA VAL A 115 16.08 0.80 -0.98
C VAL A 115 16.33 -0.67 -1.25
N ALA A 116 15.49 -1.32 -2.05
CA ALA A 116 15.78 -2.68 -2.45
C ALA A 116 17.08 -2.72 -3.29
N PRO A 117 17.96 -3.72 -3.11
CA PRO A 117 19.16 -3.87 -3.92
C PRO A 117 18.83 -3.84 -5.40
N THR A 118 19.59 -3.07 -6.18
CA THR A 118 19.24 -2.80 -7.58
C THR A 118 19.18 -4.07 -8.43
N GLU A 119 20.04 -5.05 -8.16
CA GLU A 119 20.01 -6.35 -8.86
C GLU A 119 18.70 -7.14 -8.63
N ALA A 120 18.00 -6.92 -7.50
CA ALA A 120 16.73 -7.58 -7.22
C ALA A 120 15.65 -7.24 -8.28
N PHE A 121 15.79 -6.10 -8.97
CA PHE A 121 14.91 -5.71 -10.05
C PHE A 121 15.22 -6.40 -11.38
N TRP A 122 16.27 -7.21 -11.51
CA TRP A 122 16.53 -8.00 -12.71
C TRP A 122 15.78 -9.33 -12.71
N SER A 123 15.35 -9.80 -11.55
CA SER A 123 14.50 -10.99 -11.41
C SER A 123 13.08 -10.75 -11.94
N LEU A 124 12.37 -11.80 -12.34
CA LEU A 124 10.92 -11.75 -12.58
C LEU A 124 10.15 -11.59 -11.25
N ALA A 125 10.71 -12.11 -10.15
CA ALA A 125 10.26 -11.85 -8.78
C ALA A 125 10.80 -10.51 -8.29
N LYS A 126 10.06 -9.43 -8.56
CA LYS A 126 10.44 -8.07 -8.14
C LYS A 126 10.38 -7.92 -6.62
N PRO A 127 11.21 -7.05 -6.02
CA PRO A 127 11.01 -6.67 -4.63
C PRO A 127 9.61 -6.08 -4.43
N PRO A 128 9.02 -6.25 -3.24
CA PRO A 128 7.73 -5.66 -2.95
C PRO A 128 7.79 -4.14 -3.06
N THR A 129 6.67 -3.50 -3.42
CA THR A 129 6.63 -2.02 -3.49
C THR A 129 6.46 -1.36 -2.13
N HIS A 130 6.06 -2.16 -1.13
CA HIS A 130 5.89 -1.78 0.27
C HIS A 130 5.85 -3.04 1.14
N VAL A 131 6.11 -2.88 2.43
CA VAL A 131 6.12 -3.96 3.42
C VAL A 131 5.37 -3.46 4.65
N ASP A 132 4.44 -4.26 5.14
CA ASP A 132 3.78 -4.10 6.44
C ASP A 132 4.47 -5.04 7.42
N GLY A 133 5.21 -4.49 8.38
CA GLY A 133 6.24 -5.18 9.13
C GLY A 133 7.62 -4.53 8.97
N PRO A 134 8.65 -5.07 9.64
CA PRO A 134 8.65 -6.38 10.31
C PRO A 134 8.21 -6.32 11.79
N GLU A 135 8.05 -5.13 12.35
CA GLU A 135 7.52 -4.91 13.70
C GLU A 135 6.04 -4.46 13.61
N PRO A 136 5.23 -4.66 14.66
CA PRO A 136 3.88 -4.09 14.72
C PRO A 136 3.91 -2.57 14.52
N GLU A 137 2.90 -2.03 13.82
CA GLU A 137 2.76 -0.59 13.53
C GLU A 137 3.87 0.00 12.63
N TRP A 138 4.74 -0.84 12.07
CA TRP A 138 5.76 -0.45 11.10
C TRP A 138 5.31 -0.71 9.67
N PHE A 139 5.37 0.30 8.81
CA PHE A 139 5.07 0.14 7.38
C PHE A 139 6.11 0.89 6.56
N SER A 140 6.69 0.27 5.54
CA SER A 140 7.71 0.91 4.71
C SER A 140 7.41 0.81 3.23
N TRP A 141 7.75 1.87 2.49
CA TRP A 141 7.73 1.85 1.03
C TRP A 141 9.12 1.57 0.48
N GLU A 142 9.15 0.88 -0.66
CA GLU A 142 10.33 0.88 -1.51
C GLU A 142 10.54 2.31 -2.06
N VAL A 143 11.78 2.78 -2.18
CA VAL A 143 12.13 4.18 -2.49
C VAL A 143 11.51 4.71 -3.79
N GLU A 144 11.40 3.90 -4.84
CA GLU A 144 10.78 4.31 -6.10
C GLU A 144 9.28 4.51 -5.92
N ARG A 145 8.63 3.57 -5.23
CA ARG A 145 7.21 3.69 -4.89
C ARG A 145 6.95 4.90 -3.99
N PHE A 146 7.85 5.17 -3.05
CA PHE A 146 7.79 6.35 -2.20
C PHE A 146 7.83 7.63 -3.05
N CYS A 147 8.83 7.75 -3.93
CA CYS A 147 8.98 8.92 -4.79
C CYS A 147 7.76 9.13 -5.71
N GLU A 148 7.27 8.06 -6.34
CA GLU A 148 6.10 8.12 -7.24
C GLU A 148 4.85 8.68 -6.54
N LEU A 149 4.59 8.20 -5.32
CA LEU A 149 3.41 8.61 -4.56
C LEU A 149 3.60 10.00 -3.93
N ALA A 150 4.81 10.35 -3.49
CA ALA A 150 5.12 11.67 -2.95
C ALA A 150 4.99 12.76 -4.02
N LEU A 151 5.46 12.51 -5.25
CA LEU A 151 5.28 13.39 -6.41
C LEU A 151 3.80 13.61 -6.76
N LYS A 152 2.90 12.68 -6.39
CA LYS A 152 1.44 12.82 -6.52
C LYS A 152 0.79 13.54 -5.33
N ALA A 153 1.61 14.20 -4.49
CA ALA A 153 1.20 14.91 -3.29
C ALA A 153 0.44 14.04 -2.28
N ASN A 154 0.78 12.76 -2.15
CA ASN A 154 0.12 11.88 -1.19
C ASN A 154 0.50 12.27 0.26
N PRO A 155 -0.47 12.63 1.13
CA PRO A 155 -0.20 13.09 2.50
C PRO A 155 0.59 12.08 3.32
N ASN A 156 0.29 10.78 3.18
CA ASN A 156 0.94 9.75 3.98
C ASN A 156 2.45 9.66 3.75
N LEU A 157 2.93 10.15 2.60
CA LEU A 157 4.35 10.14 2.24
C LEU A 157 5.00 11.50 2.49
N LEU A 158 4.31 12.59 2.14
CA LEU A 158 4.81 13.93 2.41
C LEU A 158 5.02 14.15 3.92
N GLU A 159 4.07 13.71 4.74
CA GLU A 159 4.15 13.86 6.21
C GLU A 159 5.32 13.05 6.82
N VAL A 160 5.75 11.96 6.20
CA VAL A 160 6.90 11.17 6.66
C VAL A 160 8.18 12.00 6.64
N LEU A 161 8.45 12.71 5.53
CA LEU A 161 9.64 13.56 5.38
C LEU A 161 9.63 14.82 6.27
N HIS A 162 8.47 15.17 6.83
CA HIS A 162 8.27 16.36 7.64
C HIS A 162 7.98 16.03 9.11
N SER A 163 8.06 14.75 9.49
CA SER A 163 7.87 14.36 10.88
C SER A 163 9.08 14.81 11.73
N PRO A 164 8.85 15.40 12.91
CA PRO A 164 9.92 15.75 13.84
C PRO A 164 10.46 14.53 14.60
N LEU A 165 9.80 13.37 14.52
CA LEU A 165 10.09 12.18 15.31
C LEU A 165 10.86 11.15 14.47
N VAL A 166 12.10 11.48 14.11
CA VAL A 166 12.97 10.62 13.28
C VAL A 166 13.42 9.39 14.08
N VAL A 167 13.23 8.20 13.50
CA VAL A 167 13.61 6.91 14.07
C VAL A 167 14.94 6.42 13.50
N ARG A 168 15.12 6.57 12.19
CA ARG A 168 16.35 6.18 11.48
C ARG A 168 16.61 7.15 10.34
N GLN A 169 17.86 7.54 10.18
CA GLN A 169 18.31 8.34 9.06
C GLN A 169 19.75 7.96 8.72
N THR A 170 19.96 7.48 7.50
CA THR A 170 21.28 7.18 6.92
C THR A 170 21.73 8.37 6.06
N PRO A 171 22.98 8.44 5.59
CA PRO A 171 23.40 9.49 4.64
C PRO A 171 22.50 9.57 3.39
N LEU A 172 22.07 8.42 2.86
CA LEU A 172 21.13 8.38 1.74
C LEU A 172 19.71 8.88 2.13
N GLY A 173 19.32 8.66 3.39
CA GLY A 173 18.09 9.23 3.96
C GLY A 173 18.16 10.73 4.19
N GLU A 174 19.34 11.29 4.50
CA GLU A 174 19.58 12.74 4.56
C GLU A 174 19.33 13.37 3.19
N GLU A 175 19.89 12.79 2.12
CA GLU A 175 19.64 13.25 0.75
C GLU A 175 18.14 13.23 0.39
N LEU A 176 17.41 12.17 0.77
CA LEU A 176 15.96 12.09 0.55
C LEU A 176 15.20 13.19 1.29
N VAL A 177 15.58 13.47 2.54
CA VAL A 177 14.97 14.53 3.35
C VAL A 177 15.30 15.91 2.77
N ASP A 178 16.50 16.12 2.26
CA ASP A 178 16.88 17.38 1.59
C ASP A 178 16.10 17.61 0.29
N LEU A 179 15.69 16.54 -0.39
CA LEU A 179 14.77 16.59 -1.54
C LEU A 179 13.31 16.86 -1.18
N ARG A 180 12.94 16.98 0.10
CA ARG A 180 11.52 17.12 0.51
C ARG A 180 10.77 18.25 -0.21
N GLN A 181 11.45 19.35 -0.53
CA GLN A 181 10.88 20.49 -1.25
C GLN A 181 10.56 20.16 -2.72
N SER A 182 11.33 19.28 -3.36
CA SER A 182 11.10 18.85 -4.75
C SER A 182 9.76 18.10 -4.92
N PHE A 183 9.20 17.54 -3.85
CA PHE A 183 7.89 16.88 -3.89
C PHE A 183 6.69 17.84 -3.72
N LEU A 184 6.93 19.07 -3.24
CA LEU A 184 5.85 20.01 -2.91
C LEU A 184 5.41 20.78 -4.15
N SER A 185 4.09 20.85 -4.37
CA SER A 185 3.51 21.57 -5.51
C SER A 185 2.04 21.90 -5.26
N GLN A 186 1.45 22.67 -6.17
CA GLN A 186 0.02 23.00 -6.15
C GLN A 186 -0.90 21.77 -6.28
N LEU A 187 -0.37 20.59 -6.68
CA LEU A 187 -1.13 19.33 -6.67
C LEU A 187 -1.72 18.99 -5.30
N VAL A 188 -1.10 19.47 -4.21
CA VAL A 188 -1.62 19.34 -2.83
C VAL A 188 -3.07 19.80 -2.73
N TYR A 189 -3.43 20.91 -3.39
CA TYR A 189 -4.79 21.42 -3.37
C TYR A 189 -5.79 20.36 -3.87
N GLN A 190 -5.52 19.75 -5.04
CA GLN A 190 -6.41 18.77 -5.64
C GLN A 190 -6.44 17.47 -4.83
N THR A 191 -5.26 16.96 -4.44
CA THR A 191 -5.15 15.69 -3.71
C THR A 191 -5.84 15.75 -2.35
N TYR A 192 -5.59 16.81 -1.57
CA TYR A 192 -6.15 16.93 -0.22
C TYR A 192 -7.63 17.31 -0.26
N SER A 193 -8.00 18.37 -1.00
CA SER A 193 -9.39 18.81 -1.08
C SER A 193 -10.30 17.75 -1.71
N GLY A 194 -9.84 17.10 -2.79
CA GLY A 194 -10.59 16.06 -3.48
C GLY A 194 -10.80 14.82 -2.61
N TYR A 195 -9.75 14.39 -1.88
CA TYR A 195 -9.87 13.30 -0.91
C TYR A 195 -10.87 13.64 0.19
N VAL A 196 -10.71 14.80 0.85
CA VAL A 196 -11.59 15.24 1.94
C VAL A 196 -13.04 15.34 1.49
N LEU A 197 -13.31 15.92 0.32
CA LEU A 197 -14.66 16.00 -0.26
C LEU A 197 -15.29 14.60 -0.44
N SER A 198 -14.51 13.65 -0.99
CA SER A 198 -14.99 12.29 -1.23
C SER A 198 -15.31 11.53 0.07
N GLN A 199 -14.52 11.74 1.12
CA GLN A 199 -14.72 11.09 2.42
C GLN A 199 -15.86 11.74 3.22
N PHE A 200 -15.99 13.07 3.18
CA PHE A 200 -17.10 13.77 3.84
C PHE A 200 -18.45 13.35 3.28
N LYS A 201 -18.58 13.20 1.95
CA LYS A 201 -19.82 12.70 1.33
C LYS A 201 -20.23 11.32 1.85
N LYS A 202 -19.26 10.43 2.12
CA LYS A 202 -19.52 9.11 2.70
C LYS A 202 -19.92 9.21 4.18
N LEU A 203 -19.19 10.02 4.95
CA LEU A 203 -19.46 10.23 6.38
C LEU A 203 -20.83 10.88 6.61
N GLU A 204 -21.25 11.80 5.74
CA GLU A 204 -22.57 12.42 5.81
C GLU A 204 -23.69 11.40 5.55
N ALA A 205 -23.51 10.54 4.55
CA ALA A 205 -24.47 9.47 4.26
C ALA A 205 -24.57 8.47 5.42
N ASP A 206 -23.43 8.09 6.01
CA ASP A 206 -23.38 7.24 7.19
C ASP A 206 -24.02 7.93 8.41
N PHE A 207 -23.76 9.21 8.63
CA PHE A 207 -24.35 9.99 9.73
C PHE A 207 -25.88 10.06 9.63
N ARG A 208 -26.42 10.30 8.43
CA ARG A 208 -27.88 10.31 8.21
C ARG A 208 -28.53 8.94 8.46
N ARG A 209 -27.79 7.85 8.24
CA ARG A 209 -28.27 6.48 8.44
C ARG A 209 -28.16 6.03 9.90
N ASP A 210 -27.01 6.27 10.53
CA ASP A 210 -26.61 5.66 11.79
C ASP A 210 -26.66 6.64 12.98
N GLY A 211 -26.87 7.94 12.72
CA GLY A 211 -27.01 8.98 13.75
C GLY A 211 -25.71 9.41 14.45
N SER A 212 -24.57 8.79 14.12
CA SER A 212 -23.26 9.16 14.68
C SER A 212 -22.14 8.92 13.66
N PRO A 213 -21.29 9.92 13.37
CA PRO A 213 -20.18 9.75 12.43
C PRO A 213 -18.97 9.13 13.14
N LYS A 214 -18.02 8.63 12.35
CA LYS A 214 -16.71 8.20 12.87
C LYS A 214 -15.87 9.43 13.22
N TRP A 215 -16.00 9.96 14.44
CA TRP A 215 -15.36 11.22 14.88
C TRP A 215 -13.83 11.27 14.71
N LYS A 216 -13.10 10.16 14.95
CA LYS A 216 -11.65 10.08 14.67
C LYS A 216 -11.35 10.37 13.19
N HIS A 217 -12.19 9.86 12.29
CA HIS A 217 -12.04 10.07 10.85
C HIS A 217 -12.38 11.51 10.47
N VAL A 218 -13.48 12.06 10.99
CA VAL A 218 -13.88 13.47 10.78
C VAL A 218 -12.75 14.43 11.17
N MET A 219 -12.17 14.25 12.37
CA MET A 219 -11.04 15.04 12.85
C MET A 219 -9.86 14.96 11.89
N HIS A 220 -9.50 13.77 11.42
CA HIS A 220 -8.37 13.58 10.52
C HIS A 220 -8.57 14.30 9.17
N LEU A 221 -9.79 14.36 8.65
CA LEU A 221 -10.10 15.09 7.41
C LEU A 221 -9.96 16.60 7.58
N ILE A 222 -10.40 17.16 8.71
CA ILE A 222 -10.18 18.59 9.02
C ILE A 222 -8.69 18.89 9.18
N ARG A 223 -7.94 18.01 9.87
CA ARG A 223 -6.49 18.11 10.00
C ARG A 223 -5.79 18.17 8.63
N LEU A 224 -6.20 17.32 7.69
CA LEU A 224 -5.66 17.35 6.32
C LEU A 224 -5.89 18.70 5.63
N LEU A 225 -7.07 19.30 5.77
CA LEU A 225 -7.33 20.64 5.22
C LEU A 225 -6.43 21.71 5.87
N LEU A 226 -6.18 21.63 7.18
CA LEU A 226 -5.26 22.55 7.89
C LEU A 226 -3.81 22.41 7.40
N ALA A 227 -3.35 21.17 7.19
CA ALA A 227 -2.03 20.90 6.64
C ALA A 227 -1.89 21.44 5.20
N ALA A 228 -2.89 21.18 4.35
CA ALA A 228 -2.92 21.70 2.98
C ALA A 228 -2.92 23.24 2.94
N ARG A 229 -3.65 23.88 3.87
CA ARG A 229 -3.73 25.34 3.98
C ARG A 229 -2.36 25.93 4.31
N SER A 230 -1.71 25.40 5.34
CA SER A 230 -0.39 25.89 5.77
C SER A 230 0.64 25.69 4.65
N LEU A 231 0.60 24.52 3.99
CA LEU A 231 1.47 24.23 2.86
C LEU A 231 1.26 25.18 1.67
N LEU A 232 0.00 25.46 1.28
CA LEU A 232 -0.28 26.41 0.19
C LEU A 232 0.11 27.85 0.55
N LEU A 233 -0.06 28.28 1.81
CA LEU A 233 0.24 29.65 2.23
C LEU A 233 1.74 29.89 2.44
N GLU A 234 2.46 28.91 2.99
CA GLU A 234 3.81 29.08 3.53
C GLU A 234 4.86 28.28 2.77
N ALA A 235 4.46 27.51 1.74
CA ALA A 235 5.31 26.56 1.01
C ALA A 235 6.04 25.56 1.91
N THR A 236 5.51 25.32 3.12
CA THR A 236 6.10 24.46 4.14
C THR A 236 5.05 23.51 4.68
N LEU A 237 5.35 22.22 4.71
CA LEU A 237 4.46 21.23 5.34
C LEU A 237 4.80 21.12 6.83
N VAL A 238 3.88 21.59 7.67
CA VAL A 238 3.96 21.42 9.12
C VAL A 238 3.00 20.31 9.53
N VAL A 239 3.55 19.27 10.17
CA VAL A 239 2.81 18.06 10.55
C VAL A 239 2.06 18.25 11.88
N ASP A 240 2.66 18.99 12.82
CA ASP A 240 2.05 19.35 14.10
C ASP A 240 0.88 20.32 13.90
N VAL A 241 -0.24 20.07 14.57
CA VAL A 241 -1.47 20.87 14.41
C VAL A 241 -1.48 22.17 15.24
N GLY A 242 -0.51 22.32 16.14
CA GLY A 242 -0.28 23.49 16.99
C GLY A 242 -1.55 24.03 17.65
N PRO A 243 -1.94 25.29 17.39
CA PRO A 243 -3.07 25.93 18.05
C PRO A 243 -4.42 25.26 17.74
N HIS A 244 -4.50 24.39 16.73
CA HIS A 244 -5.73 23.67 16.39
C HIS A 244 -5.96 22.41 17.23
N ARG A 245 -4.99 22.00 18.07
CA ARG A 245 -5.03 20.76 18.85
C ARG A 245 -6.34 20.57 19.62
N GLU A 246 -6.68 21.51 20.50
CA GLU A 246 -7.87 21.38 21.36
C GLU A 246 -9.16 21.29 20.55
N ARG A 247 -9.28 22.08 19.49
CA ARG A 247 -10.46 22.07 18.62
C ARG A 247 -10.59 20.75 17.84
N LEU A 248 -9.48 20.19 17.36
CA LEU A 248 -9.45 18.88 16.71
C LEU A 248 -9.79 17.75 17.70
N LEU A 249 -9.29 17.82 18.94
CA LEU A 249 -9.63 16.84 19.97
C LEU A 249 -11.10 16.92 20.38
N ALA A 250 -11.70 18.11 20.45
CA ALA A 250 -13.13 18.29 20.66
C ALA A 250 -13.96 17.61 19.55
N VAL A 251 -13.53 17.74 18.27
CA VAL A 251 -14.13 16.99 17.16
C VAL A 251 -13.97 15.48 17.35
N LYS A 252 -12.78 15.00 17.73
CA LYS A 252 -12.52 13.56 17.97
C LYS A 252 -13.40 12.99 19.08
N ARG A 253 -13.71 13.79 20.11
CA ARG A 253 -14.61 13.42 21.23
C ARG A 253 -16.10 13.58 20.92
N GLY A 254 -16.46 14.15 19.76
CA GLY A 254 -17.85 14.41 19.39
C GLY A 254 -18.51 15.56 20.17
N GLU A 255 -17.71 16.47 20.72
CA GLU A 255 -18.17 17.64 21.48
C GLU A 255 -18.57 18.80 20.55
N VAL A 256 -18.18 18.72 19.28
CA VAL A 256 -18.52 19.70 18.24
C VAL A 256 -19.67 19.14 17.41
N SER A 257 -20.71 19.94 17.19
CA SER A 257 -21.85 19.51 16.38
C SER A 257 -21.45 19.27 14.91
N TRP A 258 -22.21 18.42 14.21
CA TRP A 258 -21.98 18.15 12.79
C TRP A 258 -22.00 19.44 11.96
N ASP A 259 -22.98 20.31 12.19
CA ASP A 259 -23.13 21.59 11.48
C ASP A 259 -21.94 22.54 11.71
N GLU A 260 -21.33 22.50 12.90
CA GLU A 260 -20.11 23.28 13.19
C GLU A 260 -18.89 22.70 12.49
N VAL A 261 -18.74 21.38 12.45
CA VAL A 261 -17.69 20.71 11.68
C VAL A 261 -17.83 21.04 10.19
N GLU A 262 -19.05 20.98 9.65
CA GLU A 262 -19.30 21.26 8.25
C GLU A 262 -19.00 22.72 7.90
N ARG A 263 -19.44 23.68 8.73
CA ARG A 263 -19.06 25.09 8.57
C ARG A 263 -17.54 25.29 8.60
N TRP A 264 -16.84 24.60 9.51
CA TRP A 264 -15.38 24.69 9.58
C TRP A 264 -14.71 24.11 8.32
N ARG A 265 -15.17 22.94 7.85
CA ARG A 265 -14.70 22.33 6.61
C ARG A 265 -14.88 23.26 5.41
N LEU A 266 -16.05 23.88 5.27
CA LEU A 266 -16.36 24.81 4.17
C LEU A 266 -15.48 26.05 4.22
N SER A 267 -15.31 26.66 5.40
CA SER A 267 -14.37 27.77 5.63
C SER A 267 -12.95 27.38 5.20
N LEU A 268 -12.49 26.19 5.59
CA LEU A 268 -11.15 25.74 5.21
C LEU A 268 -11.02 25.56 3.69
N HIS A 269 -12.03 25.04 2.99
CA HIS A 269 -12.00 24.96 1.54
C HIS A 269 -11.90 26.35 0.88
N GLU A 270 -12.68 27.32 1.35
CA GLU A 270 -12.58 28.71 0.86
C GLU A 270 -11.18 29.30 1.13
N GLU A 271 -10.57 28.98 2.27
CA GLU A 271 -9.20 29.37 2.59
C GLU A 271 -8.18 28.69 1.65
N LEU A 272 -8.37 27.42 1.29
CA LEU A 272 -7.54 26.72 0.30
C LEU A 272 -7.66 27.35 -1.10
N ASP A 273 -8.87 27.72 -1.52
CA ASP A 273 -9.10 28.39 -2.81
C ASP A 273 -8.36 29.72 -2.88
N ASN A 274 -8.43 30.52 -1.80
CA ASN A 274 -7.72 31.79 -1.69
C ASN A 274 -6.20 31.59 -1.60
N ALA A 275 -5.73 30.57 -0.87
CA ALA A 275 -4.32 30.25 -0.75
C ALA A 275 -3.71 29.82 -2.09
N LEU A 276 -4.43 29.02 -2.88
CA LEU A 276 -3.99 28.58 -4.21
C LEU A 276 -3.74 29.77 -5.16
N GLN A 277 -4.52 30.85 -5.07
CA GLN A 277 -4.33 32.05 -5.89
C GLN A 277 -3.06 32.84 -5.53
N ARG A 278 -2.50 32.64 -4.34
CA ARG A 278 -1.39 33.43 -3.78
C ARG A 278 -0.13 32.61 -3.48
N THR A 279 -0.22 31.29 -3.64
CA THR A 279 0.86 30.37 -3.28
C THR A 279 2.11 30.61 -4.11
N THR A 280 3.26 30.41 -3.48
CA THR A 280 4.57 30.40 -4.15
C THR A 280 4.99 28.98 -4.58
N LEU A 281 4.19 27.95 -4.24
CA LEU A 281 4.46 26.58 -4.69
C LEU A 281 4.40 26.47 -6.21
N PRO A 282 5.28 25.66 -6.82
CA PRO A 282 5.24 25.41 -8.26
C PRO A 282 3.96 24.64 -8.64
N ALA A 283 3.51 24.80 -9.88
CA ALA A 283 2.31 24.12 -10.39
C ALA A 283 2.46 22.59 -10.37
N THR A 284 3.67 22.09 -10.61
CA THR A 284 4.05 20.66 -10.62
C THR A 284 5.29 20.45 -9.75
N PRO A 285 5.50 19.26 -9.17
CA PRO A 285 6.70 18.95 -8.42
C PRO A 285 7.92 18.86 -9.34
N ASP A 286 9.12 18.87 -8.75
CA ASP A 286 10.38 18.65 -9.47
C ASP A 286 10.62 17.15 -9.70
N VAL A 287 9.95 16.64 -10.72
CA VAL A 287 10.09 15.24 -11.17
C VAL A 287 11.52 14.95 -11.64
N GLY A 288 12.18 15.94 -12.27
CA GLY A 288 13.52 15.78 -12.83
C GLY A 288 14.58 15.54 -11.76
N GLY A 289 14.60 16.38 -10.72
CA GLY A 289 15.52 16.23 -9.59
C GLY A 289 15.29 14.94 -8.81
N VAL A 290 14.03 14.55 -8.59
CA VAL A 290 13.70 13.29 -7.91
C VAL A 290 14.12 12.07 -8.73
N ASP A 291 13.88 12.06 -10.05
CA ASP A 291 14.29 10.96 -10.94
C ASP A 291 15.82 10.87 -11.10
N GLU A 292 16.52 12.01 -11.16
CA GLU A 292 17.98 12.05 -11.14
C GLU A 292 18.55 11.45 -9.85
N TRP A 293 18.01 11.84 -8.70
CA TRP A 293 18.42 11.28 -7.41
C TRP A 293 18.13 9.78 -7.33
N LEU A 294 16.92 9.33 -7.70
CA LEU A 294 16.57 7.91 -7.68
C LEU A 294 17.52 7.08 -8.56
N ARG A 295 17.86 7.57 -9.76
CA ARG A 295 18.84 6.90 -10.63
C ARG A 295 20.23 6.85 -10.00
N SER A 296 20.66 7.92 -9.30
CA SER A 296 21.90 7.92 -8.53
C SER A 296 21.89 6.88 -7.42
N VAL A 297 20.79 6.75 -6.68
CA VAL A 297 20.58 5.71 -5.66
C VAL A 297 20.76 4.31 -6.26
N ARG A 298 20.09 4.04 -7.39
CA ARG A 298 20.17 2.73 -8.07
C ARG A 298 21.59 2.40 -8.53
N ARG A 299 22.35 3.39 -9.05
CA ARG A 299 23.75 3.18 -9.44
C ARG A 299 24.64 2.83 -8.25
N ARG A 300 24.57 3.62 -7.17
CA ARG A 300 25.37 3.38 -5.96
C ARG A 300 25.06 2.02 -5.33
N SER A 301 23.78 1.64 -5.30
CA SER A 301 23.37 0.32 -4.83
C SER A 301 23.93 -0.85 -5.65
N LEU A 302 24.34 -0.65 -6.91
CA LEU A 302 25.05 -1.67 -7.70
C LEU A 302 26.52 -1.74 -7.33
N ASP A 303 27.15 -0.60 -7.05
CA ASP A 303 28.58 -0.52 -6.72
C ASP A 303 28.87 -1.04 -5.30
N ASP A 304 27.89 -1.00 -4.40
CA ASP A 304 27.96 -1.49 -3.03
C ASP A 304 27.63 -2.99 -2.87
N ALA A 305 27.21 -3.68 -3.95
CA ALA A 305 26.83 -5.09 -3.96
C ALA A 305 28.01 -6.04 -4.27
#